data_AF-A0A7S1M9W2-F1
#
_entry.id   AF-A0A7S1M9W2-F1
#
_cell.length_a   1.000
_cell.length_b   1.000
_cell.length_c   1.000
_cell.angle_alpha   90.00
_cell.angle_beta   90.00
_cell.angle_gamma   90.00
#
_symmetry.space_group_name_H-M   'P 1'
#
loop_
_entity.id
_entity.type
_entity.pdbx_description
1 polymer ?
#
loop_
_entity_poly.entity_id
_entity_poly.type
_entity_poly.pdbx_seq_one_letter_code
_entity_poly.pdbx_strand_id
1 'polypeptide(L)'
;MKKFAKENLKPICSPANLDLCDEDRKKEISDIQALPAAELTAKIEEKQKEMKEAEEEFEAEVKKLQEHYQELTKSKDEKVAAVKSSGLGLMKSVQSHAQKAKQEL
;
A
#
# COMPACT_ATOMS: atom_id res chain seq x y z
N MET A 1 -30.80 -23.84 -16.12
CA MET A 1 -30.03 -22.59 -15.89
C MET A 1 -30.88 -21.35 -15.60
N LYS A 2 -31.97 -21.05 -16.33
CA LYS A 2 -32.78 -19.83 -16.09
C LYS A 2 -33.35 -19.69 -14.66
N LYS A 3 -33.66 -20.79 -13.96
CA LYS A 3 -34.20 -20.77 -12.58
C LYS A 3 -33.16 -20.35 -11.53
N PHE A 4 -31.92 -20.86 -11.64
CA PHE A 4 -30.82 -20.52 -10.74
C PHE A 4 -30.45 -19.02 -10.79
N ALA A 5 -30.40 -18.45 -12.00
CA ALA A 5 -30.18 -17.01 -12.19
C ALA A 5 -31.31 -16.17 -11.58
N LYS A 6 -32.58 -16.55 -11.76
CA LYS A 6 -33.72 -15.81 -11.19
C LYS A 6 -33.78 -15.85 -9.65
N GLU A 7 -33.33 -16.96 -9.05
CA GLU A 7 -33.38 -17.14 -7.59
C GLU A 7 -32.16 -16.55 -6.86
N ASN A 8 -30.99 -16.49 -7.52
CA ASN A 8 -29.73 -16.10 -6.87
C ASN A 8 -29.09 -14.80 -7.42
N LEU A 9 -29.42 -14.39 -8.64
CA LEU A 9 -28.95 -13.12 -9.21
C LEU A 9 -30.07 -12.09 -9.09
N LYS A 10 -30.28 -11.61 -7.86
CA LYS A 10 -31.10 -10.41 -7.66
C LYS A 10 -30.46 -9.29 -8.49
N PRO A 11 -31.25 -8.54 -9.28
CA PRO A 11 -30.71 -7.42 -10.03
C PRO A 11 -30.04 -6.45 -9.05
N ILE A 12 -28.90 -5.91 -9.48
CA ILE A 12 -28.13 -4.94 -8.69
C ILE A 12 -28.49 -3.54 -9.16
N CYS A 13 -28.38 -2.55 -8.27
CA CYS A 13 -28.44 -1.14 -8.64
C CYS A 13 -27.53 -0.87 -9.85
N SER A 14 -28.13 -0.41 -10.95
CA SER A 14 -27.46 -0.16 -12.22
C SER A 14 -28.26 0.83 -13.07
N PRO A 15 -27.67 1.38 -14.16
CA PRO A 15 -28.40 2.25 -15.09
C PRO A 15 -29.64 1.62 -15.73
N ALA A 16 -29.76 0.29 -15.73
CA ALA A 16 -30.91 -0.44 -16.24
C ALA A 16 -31.94 -0.82 -15.15
N ASN A 17 -31.58 -0.72 -13.86
CA ASN A 17 -32.46 -1.02 -12.73
C ASN A 17 -32.28 0.05 -11.63
N LEU A 18 -32.60 1.31 -11.96
CA LEU A 18 -32.44 2.45 -11.05
C LEU A 18 -33.28 2.33 -9.79
N ASP A 19 -34.43 1.64 -9.86
CA ASP A 19 -35.32 1.36 -8.73
C ASP A 19 -34.64 0.61 -7.58
N LEU A 20 -33.53 -0.09 -7.86
CA LEU A 20 -32.74 -0.84 -6.90
C LEU A 20 -31.62 -0.01 -6.25
N CYS A 21 -31.46 1.25 -6.65
CA CYS A 21 -30.49 2.18 -6.12
C CYS A 21 -31.08 3.04 -4.99
N ASP A 22 -30.23 3.51 -4.08
CA ASP A 22 -30.58 4.64 -3.20
C ASP A 22 -30.67 5.95 -4.01
N GLU A 23 -31.25 6.98 -3.40
CA GLU A 23 -31.53 8.24 -4.09
C GLU A 23 -30.27 8.95 -4.58
N ASP A 24 -29.18 8.88 -3.81
CA ASP A 24 -27.90 9.50 -4.17
C ASP A 24 -27.32 8.84 -5.42
N ARG A 25 -27.32 7.51 -5.47
CA ARG A 25 -26.80 6.76 -6.61
C ARG A 25 -27.72 6.85 -7.83
N LYS A 26 -29.04 6.94 -7.65
CA LYS A 26 -29.97 7.25 -8.76
C LYS A 26 -29.64 8.59 -9.40
N LYS A 27 -29.41 9.61 -8.57
CA LYS A 27 -29.06 10.95 -9.02
C LYS A 27 -27.75 10.94 -9.79
N GLU A 28 -26.72 10.31 -9.22
CA GLU A 28 -25.41 10.18 -9.88
C GLU A 28 -25.52 9.53 -11.26
N ILE A 29 -26.22 8.38 -11.36
CA ILE A 29 -26.40 7.70 -12.64
C ILE A 29 -27.18 8.58 -13.64
N SER A 30 -28.21 9.27 -13.17
CA SER A 30 -29.01 10.16 -14.03
C SER A 30 -28.21 11.35 -14.53
N ASP A 31 -27.38 11.96 -13.67
CA ASP A 31 -26.49 13.06 -14.03
C ASP A 31 -25.45 12.61 -15.07
N ILE A 32 -24.90 11.40 -14.91
CA ILE A 32 -23.97 10.80 -15.88
C ILE A 32 -24.67 10.47 -17.21
N GLN A 33 -25.88 9.90 -17.16
CA GLN A 33 -26.68 9.57 -18.35
C GLN A 33 -27.11 10.82 -19.14
N ALA A 34 -27.21 11.97 -18.47
CA ALA A 34 -27.53 13.24 -19.12
C ALA A 34 -26.35 13.85 -19.90
N LEU A 35 -25.13 13.34 -19.72
CA LEU A 35 -23.95 13.84 -20.43
C LEU A 35 -23.97 13.44 -21.91
N PRO A 36 -23.52 14.33 -22.83
CA PRO A 36 -23.26 13.95 -24.21
C PRO A 36 -22.21 12.83 -24.29
N ALA A 37 -22.39 11.89 -25.21
CA ALA A 37 -21.49 10.73 -25.34
C ALA A 37 -20.01 11.11 -25.48
N ALA A 38 -19.71 12.18 -26.24
CA ALA A 38 -18.34 12.67 -26.39
C ALA A 38 -17.76 13.21 -25.06
N GLU A 39 -18.57 13.89 -24.26
CA GLU A 39 -18.15 14.39 -22.95
C GLU A 39 -17.95 13.25 -21.95
N LEU A 40 -18.87 12.27 -21.95
CA LEU A 40 -18.74 11.09 -21.10
C LEU A 40 -17.47 10.29 -21.44
N THR A 41 -17.16 10.09 -22.72
CA THR A 41 -15.91 9.44 -23.17
C THR A 41 -14.68 10.21 -22.70
N ALA A 42 -14.66 11.54 -22.88
CA ALA A 42 -13.52 12.36 -22.45
C ALA A 42 -13.29 12.28 -20.93
N LYS A 43 -14.36 12.32 -20.12
CA LYS A 43 -14.28 12.13 -18.66
C LYS A 43 -13.76 10.74 -18.29
N ILE A 44 -14.17 9.70 -19.00
CA ILE A 44 -13.67 8.33 -18.76
C ILE A 44 -12.17 8.25 -19.05
N GLU A 45 -11.72 8.79 -20.19
CA GLU A 45 -10.30 8.79 -20.56
C GLU A 45 -9.45 9.58 -19.57
N GLU A 46 -9.93 10.74 -19.10
CA GLU A 46 -9.29 11.53 -18.05
C GLU A 46 -9.13 10.72 -16.76
N LYS A 47 -10.20 10.07 -16.28
CA LYS A 47 -10.14 9.25 -15.07
C LYS A 47 -9.27 8.01 -15.21
N GLN A 48 -9.27 7.36 -16.37
CA GLN A 48 -8.36 6.25 -16.65
C GLN A 48 -6.90 6.71 -16.64
N LYS A 49 -6.62 7.90 -17.16
CA LYS A 49 -5.29 8.50 -17.13
C LYS A 49 -4.86 8.84 -15.70
N GLU A 50 -5.71 9.50 -14.91
CA GLU A 50 -5.45 9.79 -13.49
C GLU A 50 -5.14 8.50 -12.70
N MET A 51 -5.90 7.43 -12.93
CA MET A 51 -5.65 6.12 -12.32
C MET A 51 -4.26 5.57 -12.70
N LYS A 52 -3.93 5.60 -13.98
CA LYS A 52 -2.64 5.09 -14.48
C LYS A 52 -1.46 5.89 -13.93
N GLU A 53 -1.57 7.22 -13.88
CA GLU A 53 -0.54 8.08 -13.31
C GLU A 53 -0.33 7.79 -11.81
N ALA A 54 -1.41 7.57 -11.05
CA ALA A 54 -1.32 7.20 -9.63
C ALA A 54 -0.67 5.81 -9.43
N GLU A 55 -0.98 4.83 -10.28
CA GLU A 55 -0.33 3.51 -10.27
C GLU A 55 1.17 3.61 -10.60
N GLU A 56 1.54 4.37 -11.62
CA GLU A 56 2.95 4.58 -12.01
C GLU A 56 3.75 5.32 -10.93
N GLU A 57 3.17 6.34 -10.30
CA GLU A 57 3.79 7.05 -9.17
C GLU A 57 4.01 6.10 -7.99
N PHE A 58 3.00 5.30 -7.65
CA PHE A 58 3.12 4.32 -6.57
C PHE A 58 4.22 3.28 -6.85
N GLU A 59 4.27 2.71 -8.06
CA GLU A 59 5.32 1.76 -8.45
C GLU A 59 6.72 2.38 -8.38
N ALA A 60 6.86 3.64 -8.81
CA ALA A 60 8.12 4.37 -8.76
C ALA A 60 8.58 4.59 -7.30
N GLU A 61 7.69 5.00 -6.40
CA GLU A 61 8.00 5.20 -4.99
C GLU A 61 8.29 3.87 -4.27
N VAL A 62 7.58 2.79 -4.59
CA VAL A 62 7.88 1.44 -4.07
C VAL A 62 9.30 1.01 -4.47
N LYS A 63 9.71 1.27 -5.71
CA LYS A 63 11.07 0.95 -6.17
C LYS A 63 12.12 1.75 -5.39
N LYS A 64 11.92 3.07 -5.23
CA LYS A 64 12.82 3.92 -4.42
C LYS A 64 12.91 3.43 -2.97
N LEU A 65 11.78 3.05 -2.37
CA LEU A 65 11.74 2.51 -1.02
C LEU A 65 12.54 1.21 -0.89
N GLN A 66 12.45 0.31 -1.87
CA GLN A 66 13.22 -0.93 -1.91
C GLN A 66 14.73 -0.68 -2.01
N GLU A 67 15.14 0.24 -2.89
CA GLU A 67 16.55 0.64 -3.03
C GLU A 67 17.07 1.23 -1.70
N HIS A 68 16.32 2.15 -1.10
CA HIS A 68 16.69 2.77 0.17
C HIS A 68 16.76 1.76 1.32
N TYR A 69 15.83 0.80 1.37
CA TYR A 69 15.85 -0.27 2.37
C TYR A 69 17.12 -1.13 2.28
N GLN A 70 17.56 -1.46 1.06
CA GLN A 70 18.79 -2.22 0.85
C GLN A 70 20.03 -1.44 1.30
N GLU A 71 20.10 -0.14 0.98
CA GLU A 71 21.19 0.74 1.43
C GLU A 71 21.23 0.86 2.95
N LEU A 72 20.09 1.11 3.59
CA LEU A 72 19.98 1.19 5.05
C LEU A 72 20.39 -0.13 5.71
N THR A 73 20.00 -1.26 5.14
CA THR A 73 20.37 -2.58 5.65
C THR A 73 21.88 -2.79 5.60
N LYS A 74 22.52 -2.49 4.46
CA LYS A 74 23.99 -2.57 4.32
C LYS A 74 24.70 -1.65 5.31
N SER A 75 24.30 -0.37 5.39
CA SER A 75 24.90 0.59 6.31
C SER A 75 24.75 0.16 7.77
N LYS A 76 23.59 -0.37 8.14
CA LYS A 76 23.33 -0.91 9.48
C LYS A 76 24.26 -2.10 9.77
N ASP A 77 24.38 -3.05 8.85
CA ASP A 77 25.22 -4.24 9.03
C ASP A 77 26.71 -3.87 9.13
N GLU A 78 27.20 -2.95 8.30
CA GLU A 78 28.58 -2.43 8.37
C GLU A 78 28.87 -1.74 9.71
N LYS A 79 27.98 -0.86 10.17
CA LYS A 79 28.12 -0.17 11.47
C LYS A 79 28.11 -1.17 12.62
N VAL A 80 27.22 -2.16 12.60
CA VAL A 80 27.17 -3.22 13.62
C VAL A 80 28.45 -4.04 13.61
N ALA A 81 28.96 -4.39 12.43
CA ALA A 81 30.22 -5.12 12.29
C ALA A 81 31.41 -4.31 12.85
N ALA A 82 31.49 -3.02 12.52
CA ALA A 82 32.52 -2.11 13.03
C ALA A 82 32.49 -1.98 14.57
N VAL A 83 31.31 -1.91 15.17
CA VAL A 83 31.15 -1.88 16.63
C VAL A 83 31.56 -3.22 17.26
N LYS A 84 31.27 -4.34 16.60
CA LYS A 84 31.69 -5.65 17.10
C LYS A 84 33.21 -5.82 17.00
N SER A 85 33.84 -5.32 15.93
CA SER A 85 35.29 -5.40 15.73
C SER A 85 36.09 -4.38 16.54
N SER A 86 35.47 -3.29 17.01
CA SER A 86 36.12 -2.28 17.87
C SER A 86 36.42 -2.75 19.29
N GLY A 87 36.25 -4.04 19.58
CA GLY A 87 36.58 -4.63 20.88
C GLY A 87 35.45 -4.55 21.90
N LEU A 88 34.21 -4.24 21.50
CA LEU A 88 33.06 -4.23 22.41
C LEU A 88 32.93 -5.54 23.21
N GLY A 89 33.21 -6.69 22.59
CA GLY A 89 33.21 -7.98 23.28
C GLY A 89 34.24 -8.02 24.42
N LEU A 90 35.47 -7.58 24.13
CA LEU A 90 36.53 -7.52 25.13
C LEU A 90 36.20 -6.52 26.25
N MET A 91 35.66 -5.34 25.91
CA MET A 91 35.21 -4.36 26.90
C MET A 91 34.17 -4.96 27.87
N LYS A 92 33.20 -5.73 27.36
CA LYS A 92 32.21 -6.44 28.18
C LYS A 92 32.86 -7.51 29.05
N SER A 93 33.80 -8.29 28.53
CA SER A 93 34.54 -9.30 29.29
C SER A 93 35.34 -8.68 30.43
N VAL A 94 36.05 -7.58 30.18
CA VAL A 94 36.82 -6.84 31.18
C VAL A 94 35.89 -6.30 32.28
N GLN A 95 34.76 -5.70 31.91
CA GLN A 95 33.76 -5.22 32.88
C GLN A 95 33.26 -6.35 33.78
N SER A 96 32.91 -7.51 33.20
CA SER A 96 32.41 -8.66 33.96
C SER A 96 33.45 -9.19 34.94
N HIS A 97 34.71 -9.30 34.51
CA HIS A 97 35.81 -9.74 35.39
C HIS A 97 36.03 -8.75 36.56
N ALA A 98 36.04 -7.44 36.27
CA ALA A 98 36.20 -6.41 37.29
C ALA A 98 35.06 -6.41 38.34
N GLN A 99 33.83 -6.73 37.91
CA GLN A 99 32.69 -6.87 38.83
C GLN A 99 32.82 -8.08 39.76
N LYS A 100 33.26 -9.23 39.25
CA LYS A 100 33.47 -10.44 40.06
C LYS A 100 34.58 -10.25 41.09
N ALA A 101 35.70 -9.67 40.68
CA ALA A 101 36.82 -9.36 41.59
C ALA A 101 36.42 -8.41 42.73
N LYS A 102 35.40 -7.56 42.52
CA LYS A 102 34.84 -6.67 43.54
C LYS A 102 33.86 -7.35 44.51
N GLN A 103 33.33 -8.52 44.16
CA GLN A 103 32.41 -9.29 45.02
C GLN A 103 33.14 -10.29 45.91
N GLU A 104 34.38 -10.66 45.55
CA GLU A 104 35.25 -11.56 46.32
C GLU A 104 36.16 -10.82 47.31
N LEU A 105 36.07 -9.49 47.39
CA LEU A 105 36.79 -8.60 48.31
C LEU A 105 35.81 -7.95 49.30
#